data_AF-A0A9P8J757-F1
#
_entry.id   AF-A0A9P8J757-F1
#
_cell.length_a   1.000
_cell.length_b   1.000
_cell.length_c   1.000
_cell.angle_alpha   90.00
_cell.angle_beta   90.00
_cell.angle_gamma   90.00
#
_symmetry.space_group_name_H-M   'P 1'
#
loop_
_entity.id
_entity.type
_entity.pdbx_description
1 polymer ?
#
loop_
_entity_poly.entity_id
_entity_poly.type
_entity_poly.pdbx_seq_one_letter_code
_entity_poly.pdbx_strand_id
1 'polypeptide(L)'
;MPYTLQPGGYISPTSNSGSGDIEVDPSAPGSVMRFALGFETVANVVGGTWMVFFPQSFLGMLVNSPSDMTPTAVTWTQVTGALVYALAAPLVLAFPNSRRGIESRAPAYYTLGAGEVGVTAVTLYKAFADGGDSGWTKNALLGASSALLPALAWRLYVLFGKPEWIGRYREVSRKNK
;
A
#
# COMPACT_ATOMS: atom_id res chain seq x y z
N MET A 1 28.59 -15.27 -6.92
CA MET A 1 29.17 -14.99 -8.27
C MET A 1 29.37 -13.49 -8.42
N PRO A 2 30.35 -12.98 -9.19
CA PRO A 2 30.53 -11.54 -9.37
C PRO A 2 29.35 -10.97 -10.15
N TYR A 3 28.90 -9.78 -9.76
CA TYR A 3 27.85 -9.02 -10.42
C TYR A 3 28.28 -8.80 -11.88
N THR A 4 27.43 -9.15 -12.86
CA THR A 4 27.67 -8.74 -14.25
C THR A 4 27.38 -7.24 -14.35
N LEU A 5 28.40 -6.43 -14.07
CA LEU A 5 28.39 -5.02 -14.43
C LEU A 5 28.16 -4.95 -15.94
N GLN A 6 27.19 -4.16 -16.38
CA GLN A 6 27.12 -3.81 -17.80
C GLN A 6 28.43 -3.11 -18.20
N PRO A 7 28.86 -3.23 -19.47
CA PRO A 7 29.98 -2.44 -19.97
C PRO A 7 29.83 -0.97 -19.54
N GLY A 8 30.83 -0.43 -18.84
CA GLY A 8 30.78 0.93 -18.28
C GLY A 8 30.45 1.04 -16.79
N GLY A 9 30.22 -0.07 -16.07
CA GLY A 9 30.00 -0.04 -14.61
C GLY A 9 28.58 0.38 -14.20
N TYR A 10 27.64 0.40 -15.14
CA TYR A 10 26.24 0.70 -14.87
C TYR A 10 25.52 -0.46 -14.18
N ILE A 11 24.68 -0.12 -13.20
CA ILE A 11 23.76 -1.05 -12.56
C ILE A 11 22.43 -0.96 -13.31
N SER A 12 21.96 -2.08 -13.85
CA SER A 12 20.62 -2.14 -14.44
C SER A 12 19.56 -2.27 -13.33
N PRO A 13 18.69 -1.26 -13.14
CA PRO A 13 17.70 -1.24 -12.06
C PRO A 13 16.56 -2.24 -12.26
N THR A 14 16.48 -2.89 -13.43
CA THR A 14 15.50 -3.94 -13.74
C THR A 14 16.11 -5.34 -13.74
N SER A 15 17.44 -5.50 -13.92
CA SER A 15 18.06 -6.83 -13.93
C SER A 15 18.13 -7.46 -12.54
N ASN A 16 17.73 -8.73 -12.39
CA ASN A 16 17.93 -9.47 -11.14
C ASN A 16 19.39 -9.94 -10.97
N SER A 17 20.16 -9.98 -12.05
CA SER A 17 21.57 -10.38 -12.09
C SER A 17 22.55 -9.29 -11.64
N GLY A 18 22.10 -8.04 -11.58
CA GLY A 18 22.92 -6.87 -11.25
C GLY A 18 23.00 -6.53 -9.76
N SER A 19 22.31 -7.27 -8.88
CA SER A 19 22.42 -7.14 -7.42
C SER A 19 22.80 -8.48 -6.82
N GLY A 20 24.08 -8.78 -6.78
CA GLY A 20 24.65 -9.94 -6.11
C GLY A 20 24.29 -10.08 -4.64
N ASP A 21 24.87 -11.14 -4.10
CA ASP A 21 24.26 -11.90 -3.02
C ASP A 21 24.12 -11.08 -1.73
N ILE A 22 22.92 -11.13 -1.15
CA ILE A 22 22.60 -10.54 0.15
C ILE A 22 22.32 -11.64 1.16
N GLU A 23 22.60 -11.34 2.42
CA GLU A 23 22.22 -12.15 3.56
C GLU A 23 21.28 -11.34 4.45
N VAL A 24 20.10 -11.88 4.74
CA VAL A 24 19.12 -11.23 5.60
C VAL A 24 19.64 -11.22 7.03
N ASP A 25 19.52 -10.09 7.71
CA ASP A 25 19.90 -9.95 9.11
C ASP A 25 18.96 -10.80 10.00
N PRO A 26 19.47 -11.81 10.73
CA PRO A 26 18.63 -12.66 11.57
C PRO A 26 17.98 -11.89 12.74
N SER A 27 18.54 -10.74 13.15
CA SER A 27 17.96 -9.87 14.18
C SER A 27 16.84 -8.97 13.66
N ALA A 28 16.72 -8.82 12.33
CA ALA A 28 15.67 -8.06 11.65
C ALA A 28 15.27 -8.75 10.34
N PRO A 29 14.61 -9.93 10.43
CA PRO A 29 14.31 -10.75 9.25
C PRO A 29 13.16 -10.22 8.39
N GLY A 30 12.45 -9.19 8.87
CA GLY A 30 11.30 -8.59 8.20
C GLY A 30 10.05 -9.47 8.16
N SER A 31 9.97 -10.52 8.99
CA SER A 31 8.85 -11.47 8.99
C SER A 31 7.50 -10.82 9.30
N VAL A 32 7.45 -9.94 10.31
CA VAL A 32 6.25 -9.16 10.69
C VAL A 32 5.78 -8.32 9.51
N MET A 33 6.70 -7.60 8.86
CA MET A 33 6.38 -6.78 7.70
C MET A 33 5.87 -7.62 6.54
N ARG A 34 6.46 -8.78 6.26
CA ARG A 34 5.99 -9.66 5.18
C ARG A 34 4.59 -10.20 5.42
N PHE A 35 4.26 -10.53 6.67
CA PHE A 35 2.90 -10.92 7.02
C PHE A 35 1.91 -9.77 6.79
N ALA A 36 2.25 -8.56 7.26
CA ALA A 36 1.43 -7.37 7.04
C ALA A 36 1.24 -7.07 5.54
N LEU A 37 2.32 -7.07 4.75
CA LEU A 37 2.26 -6.86 3.31
C LEU A 37 1.38 -7.90 2.60
N GLY A 38 1.47 -9.17 3.01
CA GLY A 38 0.62 -10.23 2.46
C GLY A 38 -0.86 -9.98 2.76
N PHE A 39 -1.18 -9.64 4.01
CA PHE A 39 -2.54 -9.30 4.41
C PHE A 39 -3.07 -8.05 3.68
N GLU A 40 -2.29 -6.97 3.63
CA GLU A 40 -2.67 -5.72 2.96
C GLU A 40 -2.84 -5.90 1.45
N THR A 41 -2.01 -6.74 0.81
CA THR A 41 -2.15 -7.10 -0.59
C THR A 41 -3.51 -7.76 -0.84
N VAL A 42 -3.87 -8.75 -0.01
CA VAL A 42 -5.17 -9.43 -0.13
C VAL A 42 -6.32 -8.46 0.09
N ALA A 43 -6.23 -7.58 1.09
CA ALA A 43 -7.26 -6.58 1.37
C ALA A 43 -7.47 -5.62 0.18
N ASN A 44 -6.39 -5.11 -0.43
CA ASN A 44 -6.47 -4.24 -1.60
C ASN A 44 -7.02 -4.98 -2.83
N VAL A 45 -6.60 -6.22 -3.07
CA VAL A 45 -7.09 -7.02 -4.21
C VAL A 45 -8.58 -7.32 -4.04
N VAL A 46 -9.03 -7.77 -2.86
CA VAL A 46 -10.44 -8.07 -2.60
C VAL A 46 -11.29 -6.80 -2.68
N GLY A 47 -10.89 -5.73 -1.99
CA GLY A 47 -11.61 -4.46 -2.01
C GLY A 47 -11.68 -3.83 -3.40
N GLY A 48 -10.53 -3.76 -4.09
CA GLY A 48 -10.45 -3.26 -5.47
C GLY A 48 -11.31 -4.08 -6.44
N THR A 49 -11.26 -5.41 -6.34
CA THR A 49 -12.10 -6.31 -7.16
C THR A 49 -13.58 -6.07 -6.90
N TRP A 50 -13.99 -5.91 -5.64
CA TRP A 50 -15.38 -5.62 -5.30
C TRP A 50 -15.86 -4.31 -5.94
N MET A 51 -15.07 -3.25 -5.82
CA MET A 51 -15.39 -1.94 -6.40
C MET A 51 -15.42 -1.94 -7.93
N VAL A 52 -14.54 -2.71 -8.60
CA VAL A 52 -14.49 -2.78 -10.07
C VAL A 52 -15.65 -3.59 -10.64
N PHE A 53 -15.93 -4.76 -10.09
CA PHE A 53 -16.87 -5.71 -10.69
C PHE A 53 -18.28 -5.66 -10.08
N PHE A 54 -18.43 -5.15 -8.85
CA PHE A 54 -19.73 -4.97 -8.22
C PHE A 54 -19.89 -3.55 -7.59
N PRO A 55 -19.68 -2.48 -8.38
CA PRO A 55 -19.66 -1.09 -7.88
C PRO A 55 -20.96 -0.67 -7.21
N GLN A 56 -22.12 -1.12 -7.69
CA GLN A 56 -23.42 -0.79 -7.10
C GLN A 56 -23.60 -1.41 -5.71
N SER A 57 -23.11 -2.64 -5.52
CA SER A 57 -23.11 -3.30 -4.21
C SER A 57 -22.22 -2.54 -3.23
N PHE A 58 -21.04 -2.10 -3.68
CA PHE A 58 -20.13 -1.30 -2.87
C PHE A 58 -20.74 0.07 -2.51
N LEU A 59 -21.27 0.79 -3.49
CA LEU A 59 -21.94 2.07 -3.29
C LEU A 59 -23.12 1.97 -2.34
N GLY A 60 -23.83 0.84 -2.31
CA GLY A 60 -25.00 0.62 -1.43
C GLY A 60 -24.68 0.67 0.05
N MET A 61 -23.42 0.48 0.43
CA MET A 61 -22.97 0.66 1.81
C MET A 61 -22.63 2.12 2.14
N LEU A 62 -22.45 2.95 1.11
CA LEU A 62 -21.88 4.29 1.24
C LEU A 62 -22.94 5.38 1.13
N VAL A 63 -23.78 5.31 0.10
CA VAL A 63 -24.67 6.41 -0.30
C VAL A 63 -25.88 6.58 0.62
N ASN A 64 -26.45 7.79 0.67
CA ASN A 64 -27.64 8.09 1.48
C ASN A 64 -28.92 7.46 0.90
N SER A 65 -29.01 7.41 -0.43
CA SER A 65 -30.17 6.87 -1.15
C SER A 65 -29.73 6.14 -2.42
N PRO A 66 -30.50 5.14 -2.90
CA PRO A 66 -30.27 4.52 -4.21
C PRO A 66 -30.23 5.50 -5.38
N SER A 67 -30.90 6.67 -5.27
CA SER A 67 -30.85 7.73 -6.28
C SER A 67 -29.46 8.34 -6.48
N ASP A 68 -28.59 8.24 -5.47
CA ASP A 68 -27.23 8.78 -5.52
C ASP A 68 -26.26 7.85 -6.27
N MET A 69 -26.69 6.62 -6.59
CA MET A 69 -25.95 5.66 -7.43
C MET A 69 -26.03 6.00 -8.92
N THR A 70 -25.71 7.25 -9.25
CA THR A 70 -25.69 7.73 -10.63
C THR A 70 -24.67 6.95 -11.47
N PRO A 71 -24.82 6.91 -12.81
CA PRO A 71 -23.82 6.30 -13.69
C PRO A 71 -22.40 6.86 -13.46
N THR A 72 -22.30 8.15 -13.14
CA THR A 72 -21.03 8.80 -12.78
C THR A 72 -20.44 8.23 -11.49
N ALA A 73 -21.25 8.07 -10.43
CA ALA A 73 -20.79 7.48 -9.16
C ALA A 73 -20.32 6.03 -9.34
N VAL A 74 -21.06 5.24 -10.13
CA VAL A 74 -20.69 3.86 -10.49
C VAL A 74 -19.33 3.84 -11.20
N THR A 75 -19.15 4.69 -12.22
CA THR A 75 -17.90 4.78 -12.99
C THR A 75 -16.73 5.16 -12.09
N TRP A 76 -16.91 6.18 -11.24
CA TRP A 76 -15.88 6.61 -10.29
C TRP A 76 -15.56 5.55 -9.23
N THR A 77 -16.53 4.74 -8.82
CA THR A 77 -16.30 3.61 -7.92
C THR A 77 -15.41 2.57 -8.61
N GLN A 78 -15.64 2.27 -9.88
CA GLN A 78 -14.80 1.33 -10.62
C GLN A 78 -13.38 1.87 -10.84
N VAL A 79 -13.24 3.15 -11.20
CA VAL A 79 -11.92 3.80 -11.31
C VAL A 79 -11.19 3.77 -9.97
N THR A 80 -11.88 4.10 -8.88
CA THR A 80 -11.30 4.03 -7.53
C THR A 80 -10.90 2.60 -7.17
N GLY A 81 -11.74 1.62 -7.49
CA GLY A 81 -11.44 0.21 -7.32
C GLY A 81 -10.20 -0.24 -8.09
N ALA A 82 -10.03 0.22 -9.32
CA ALA A 82 -8.84 -0.07 -10.12
C ALA A 82 -7.58 0.56 -9.52
N LEU A 83 -7.68 1.78 -8.97
CA LEU A 83 -6.58 2.42 -8.24
C LEU A 83 -6.23 1.67 -6.95
N VAL A 84 -7.21 1.27 -6.15
CA VAL A 84 -7.01 0.44 -4.95
C VAL A 84 -6.37 -0.89 -5.32
N TYR A 85 -6.84 -1.53 -6.39
CA TYR A 85 -6.23 -2.76 -6.91
C TYR A 85 -4.76 -2.53 -7.31
N ALA A 86 -4.46 -1.40 -7.97
CA ALA A 86 -3.10 -1.04 -8.37
C ALA A 86 -2.17 -0.78 -7.16
N LEU A 87 -2.70 -0.34 -6.01
CA LEU A 87 -1.92 -0.19 -4.77
C LEU A 87 -1.43 -1.54 -4.20
N ALA A 88 -1.96 -2.68 -4.67
CA ALA A 88 -1.40 -3.98 -4.34
C ALA A 88 -0.01 -4.20 -4.97
N ALA A 89 0.30 -3.56 -6.10
CA ALA A 89 1.56 -3.74 -6.80
C ALA A 89 2.81 -3.36 -5.94
N PRO A 90 2.91 -2.18 -5.32
CA PRO A 90 4.04 -1.86 -4.46
C PRO A 90 4.16 -2.80 -3.25
N LEU A 91 3.04 -3.33 -2.72
CA LEU A 91 3.05 -4.29 -1.61
C LEU A 91 3.62 -5.65 -2.04
N VAL A 92 3.22 -6.15 -3.22
CA VAL A 92 3.75 -7.38 -3.81
C VAL A 92 5.24 -7.25 -4.09
N LEU A 93 5.69 -6.10 -4.60
CA LEU A 93 7.12 -5.85 -4.85
C LEU A 93 7.94 -5.81 -3.55
N ALA A 94 7.34 -5.33 -2.45
CA ALA A 94 7.97 -5.26 -1.12
C ALA A 94 7.97 -6.60 -0.36
N PHE A 95 7.17 -7.58 -0.80
CA PHE A 95 6.98 -8.85 -0.10
C PHE A 95 8.22 -9.77 -0.02
N PRO A 96 9.04 -9.94 -1.08
CA PRO A 96 10.18 -10.85 -1.03
C PRO A 96 11.28 -10.38 -0.06
N ASN A 97 12.03 -11.33 0.52
CA ASN A 97 13.30 -11.06 1.21
C ASN A 97 14.46 -10.98 0.20
N SER A 98 14.29 -10.13 -0.81
CA SER A 98 15.34 -9.76 -1.76
C SER A 98 15.78 -8.32 -1.46
N ARG A 99 16.92 -7.89 -2.03
CA ARG A 99 17.41 -6.52 -1.90
C ARG A 99 16.30 -5.50 -2.24
N ARG A 100 15.72 -5.63 -3.43
CA ARG A 100 14.63 -4.76 -3.90
C ARG A 100 13.38 -4.85 -3.03
N GLY A 101 13.03 -6.06 -2.57
CA GLY A 101 11.89 -6.26 -1.70
C GLY A 101 12.06 -5.52 -0.37
N ILE A 102 13.22 -5.65 0.26
CA ILE A 102 13.51 -4.96 1.53
C ILE A 102 13.55 -3.44 1.33
N GLU A 103 14.23 -2.95 0.29
CA GLU A 103 14.36 -1.52 0.02
C GLU A 103 13.04 -0.84 -0.37
N SER A 104 12.09 -1.56 -0.98
CA SER A 104 10.79 -1.02 -1.40
C SER A 104 9.75 -0.93 -0.28
N ARG A 105 9.98 -1.58 0.87
CA ARG A 105 9.06 -1.61 2.01
C ARG A 105 8.73 -0.23 2.58
N ALA A 106 9.76 0.56 2.89
CA ALA A 106 9.56 1.89 3.45
C ALA A 106 8.90 2.84 2.44
N PRO A 107 9.37 2.94 1.17
CA PRO A 107 8.66 3.69 0.14
C PRO A 107 7.19 3.28 -0.04
N ALA A 108 6.88 1.97 -0.05
CA ALA A 108 5.51 1.49 -0.15
C ALA A 108 4.65 2.03 1.01
N TYR A 109 5.13 1.93 2.25
CA TYR A 109 4.41 2.46 3.41
C TYR A 109 4.27 3.98 3.40
N TYR A 110 5.26 4.74 2.90
CA TYR A 110 5.10 6.18 2.72
C TYR A 110 4.02 6.51 1.68
N THR A 111 4.01 5.81 0.54
CA THR A 111 3.00 6.04 -0.51
C THR A 111 1.59 5.72 -0.01
N LEU A 112 1.39 4.57 0.63
CA LEU A 112 0.08 4.20 1.16
C LEU A 112 -0.34 5.13 2.31
N GLY A 113 0.59 5.46 3.22
CA GLY A 113 0.33 6.38 4.32
C GLY A 113 -0.09 7.78 3.85
N ALA A 114 0.52 8.29 2.78
CA ALA A 114 0.12 9.58 2.18
C ALA A 114 -1.33 9.53 1.66
N GLY A 115 -1.71 8.44 0.98
CA GLY A 115 -3.09 8.23 0.54
C GLY A 115 -4.08 8.16 1.71
N GLU A 116 -3.74 7.41 2.75
CA GLU A 116 -4.55 7.27 3.97
C GLU A 116 -4.77 8.59 4.69
N VAL A 117 -3.73 9.42 4.82
CA VAL A 117 -3.85 10.78 5.38
C VAL A 117 -4.85 11.60 4.56
N GLY A 118 -4.71 11.61 3.23
CA GLY A 118 -5.58 12.37 2.34
C GLY A 118 -7.05 11.93 2.43
N VAL A 119 -7.32 10.63 2.29
CA VAL A 119 -8.68 10.09 2.33
C VAL A 119 -9.30 10.25 3.73
N THR A 120 -8.53 10.01 4.78
CA THR A 120 -9.01 10.21 6.17
C THR A 120 -9.37 11.67 6.43
N ALA A 121 -8.52 12.61 6.00
CA ALA A 121 -8.79 14.03 6.15
C ALA A 121 -10.08 14.45 5.43
N VAL A 122 -10.27 14.01 4.18
CA VAL A 122 -11.49 14.30 3.41
C VAL A 122 -12.72 13.69 4.06
N THR A 123 -12.67 12.41 4.46
CA THR A 123 -13.84 11.72 5.04
C THR A 123 -14.25 12.32 6.39
N LEU A 124 -13.28 12.67 7.25
CA LEU A 124 -13.56 13.37 8.51
C LEU A 124 -14.12 14.78 8.26
N TYR A 125 -13.53 15.54 7.32
CA TYR A 125 -14.06 16.85 6.95
C TYR A 125 -15.50 16.76 6.46
N LYS A 126 -15.80 15.81 5.56
CA LYS A 126 -17.16 15.55 5.07
C LYS A 126 -18.11 15.13 6.19
N ALA A 127 -17.65 14.38 7.19
CA ALA A 127 -18.48 13.91 8.29
C ALA A 127 -18.83 14.99 9.32
N PHE A 128 -17.98 16.01 9.48
CA PHE A 128 -18.08 16.96 10.60
C PHE A 128 -18.21 18.44 10.20
N ALA A 129 -17.76 18.83 9.01
CA ALA A 129 -17.60 20.25 8.65
C ALA A 129 -18.25 20.66 7.31
N ASP A 130 -18.60 19.71 6.44
CA ASP A 130 -19.05 20.00 5.06
C ASP A 130 -20.55 20.33 4.93
N GLY A 131 -21.31 20.33 6.01
CA GLY A 131 -22.73 20.71 5.99
C GLY A 131 -23.70 19.68 5.38
N GLY A 132 -23.22 18.48 5.02
CA GLY A 132 -24.06 17.31 4.69
C GLY A 132 -24.15 16.95 3.21
N ASP A 133 -23.49 17.66 2.31
CA ASP A 133 -23.60 17.46 0.85
C ASP A 133 -22.52 16.53 0.27
N SER A 134 -22.20 15.47 1.01
CA SER A 134 -21.12 14.54 0.62
C SER A 134 -21.57 13.42 -0.33
N GLY A 135 -22.89 13.21 -0.46
CA GLY A 135 -23.48 12.04 -1.13
C GLY A 135 -23.32 10.70 -0.38
N TRP A 136 -22.50 10.65 0.68
CA TRP A 136 -22.34 9.48 1.54
C TRP A 136 -23.08 9.67 2.87
N THR A 137 -23.46 8.57 3.49
CA THR A 137 -23.94 8.59 4.88
C THR A 137 -22.80 8.97 5.81
N LYS A 138 -23.14 9.67 6.90
CA LYS A 138 -22.16 10.00 7.95
C LYS A 138 -21.48 8.74 8.52
N ASN A 139 -22.23 7.64 8.66
CA ASN A 139 -21.69 6.38 9.13
C ASN A 139 -20.68 5.78 8.14
N ALA A 140 -20.92 5.88 6.84
CA ALA A 140 -19.96 5.43 5.84
C ALA A 140 -18.68 6.26 5.86
N LEU A 141 -18.79 7.59 6.01
CA LEU A 141 -17.62 8.47 6.14
C LEU A 141 -16.78 8.12 7.38
N LEU A 142 -17.43 7.97 8.54
CA LEU A 142 -16.76 7.57 9.78
C LEU A 142 -16.20 6.15 9.70
N GLY A 143 -16.90 5.24 9.01
CA GLY A 143 -16.47 3.87 8.76
C GLY A 143 -15.21 3.81 7.89
N ALA A 144 -15.14 4.64 6.84
CA ALA A 144 -13.94 4.77 6.02
C ALA A 144 -12.76 5.31 6.85
N SER A 145 -12.97 6.37 7.64
CA SER A 145 -11.94 6.90 8.53
C SER A 145 -11.47 5.86 9.57
N SER A 146 -12.40 5.11 10.17
CA SER A 146 -12.07 4.11 11.19
C SER A 146 -11.34 2.89 10.63
N ALA A 147 -11.52 2.57 9.34
CA ALA A 147 -10.74 1.54 8.66
C ALA A 147 -9.31 2.01 8.33
N LEU A 148 -9.13 3.28 7.93
CA LEU A 148 -7.83 3.81 7.50
C LEU A 148 -6.93 4.25 8.66
N LEU A 149 -7.49 4.80 9.73
CA LEU A 149 -6.71 5.29 10.88
C LEU A 149 -5.84 4.19 11.54
N PRO A 150 -6.33 2.96 11.77
CA PRO A 150 -5.48 1.87 12.26
C PRO A 150 -4.36 1.50 11.29
N ALA A 151 -4.63 1.48 9.98
CA ALA A 151 -3.62 1.19 8.95
C ALA A 151 -2.52 2.27 8.91
N LEU A 152 -2.92 3.54 9.05
CA LEU A 152 -2.00 4.67 9.14
C LEU A 152 -1.16 4.61 10.43
N ALA A 153 -1.81 4.36 11.58
CA ALA A 153 -1.13 4.20 12.85
C ALA A 153 -0.11 3.05 12.80
N TRP A 154 -0.49 1.93 12.18
CA TRP A 154 0.40 0.80 11.92
C TRP A 154 1.61 1.22 11.10
N ARG A 155 1.44 1.94 9.98
CA ARG A 155 2.58 2.41 9.16
C ARG A 155 3.50 3.31 9.93
N LEU A 156 2.97 4.30 10.65
CA LEU A 156 3.76 5.21 11.47
C LEU A 156 4.53 4.43 12.54
N TYR A 157 3.89 3.45 13.17
CA TYR A 157 4.53 2.59 14.16
C TYR A 157 5.66 1.75 13.54
N VAL A 158 5.46 1.12 12.39
CA VAL A 158 6.54 0.36 11.72
C VAL A 158 7.67 1.27 11.24
N LEU A 159 7.36 2.43 10.67
CA LEU A 159 8.36 3.35 10.11
C LEU A 159 9.20 4.04 11.19
N PHE A 160 8.60 4.43 12.31
CA PHE A 160 9.25 5.28 13.31
C PHE A 160 9.42 4.61 14.69
N GLY A 161 8.53 3.69 15.06
CA GLY A 161 8.58 2.99 16.35
C GLY A 161 9.30 1.64 16.32
N LYS A 162 9.15 0.90 15.21
CA LYS A 162 9.71 -0.45 14.99
C LYS A 162 10.36 -0.62 13.62
N PRO A 163 11.34 0.24 13.27
CA PRO A 163 12.00 0.18 11.96
C PRO A 163 12.72 -1.16 11.71
N GLU A 164 13.08 -1.91 12.76
CA GLU A 164 13.64 -3.25 12.62
C GLU A 164 12.68 -4.26 11.95
N TRP A 165 11.36 -4.01 11.98
CA TRP A 165 10.38 -4.85 11.31
C TRP A 165 10.37 -4.68 9.81
N ILE A 166 10.83 -3.54 9.27
CA ILE A 166 11.05 -3.36 7.83
C ILE A 166 12.00 -4.44 7.29
N GLY A 167 12.92 -4.92 8.13
CA GLY A 167 13.90 -5.92 7.77
C GLY A 167 15.19 -5.28 7.26
N ARG A 168 16.30 -5.99 7.48
CA ARG A 168 17.64 -5.55 7.12
C ARG A 168 18.37 -6.67 6.40
N TYR A 169 19.37 -6.30 5.63
CA TYR A 169 20.26 -7.24 4.96
C TYR A 169 21.69 -6.69 4.95
N ARG A 170 22.66 -7.58 4.77
CA ARG A 170 24.05 -7.24 4.50
C ARG A 170 24.47 -7.78 3.13
N GLU A 171 25.43 -7.12 2.50
CA GLU A 171 26.04 -7.63 1.27
C GLU A 171 27.04 -8.73 1.62
N VAL A 172 26.97 -9.88 0.94
CA VAL A 172 27.85 -11.04 1.22
C VAL A 172 29.28 -10.81 0.69
N SER A 173 29.45 -9.88 -0.25
CA SER A 173 30.77 -9.45 -0.70
C SER A 173 30.74 -8.03 -1.26
N ARG A 174 31.33 -7.09 -0.52
CA ARG A 174 31.91 -5.89 -1.10
C ARG A 174 33.36 -6.29 -1.43
N LYS A 175 33.67 -6.61 -2.69
CA LYS A 175 35.09 -6.72 -3.06
C LYS A 175 35.70 -5.35 -2.76
N ASN A 176 36.60 -5.29 -1.77
CA ASN A 176 37.48 -4.16 -1.54
C ASN A 176 38.04 -3.73 -2.91
N LYS A 177 37.77 -2.49 -3.28
CA LYS A 177 38.61 -1.81 -4.25
C LYS A 177 39.95 -1.53 -3.58
#